data_AF-A0A4V1SI52-F1
#
_entry.id   AF-A0A4V1SI52-F1
#
_cell.length_a   1.000
_cell.length_b   1.000
_cell.length_c   1.000
_cell.angle_alpha   90.00
_cell.angle_beta   90.00
_cell.angle_gamma   90.00
#
_symmetry.space_group_name_H-M   'P 1'
#
loop_
_entity.id
_entity.type
_entity.pdbx_description
1 polymer ?
#
loop_
_entity_poly.entity_id
_entity_poly.type
_entity_poly.pdbx_seq_one_letter_code
_entity_poly.pdbx_strand_id
1 'polypeptide(L)'
;MSSAADPFYPIAVIEDRYSGTYSGGAWLALSRANAKVEGENLMRAEWVLADGPGGDDITCGVCWGKLPAWIAVGDSPDAAVAMLQSKESPDDSSWSADYLYDEHPVALKWQAFVERNSEAYET
;
A
#
# COMPACT_ATOMS: atom_id res chain seq x y z
N MET A 1 -20.67 23.32 18.08
CA MET A 1 -19.57 22.38 18.36
C MET A 1 -19.17 21.78 17.03
N SER A 2 -17.96 22.09 16.53
CA SER A 2 -17.44 21.40 15.35
C SER A 2 -17.27 19.95 15.74
N SER A 3 -18.05 19.03 15.17
CA SER A 3 -17.75 17.60 15.28
C SER A 3 -16.32 17.46 14.77
N ALA A 4 -15.38 17.02 15.61
CA ALA A 4 -14.08 16.62 15.11
C ALA A 4 -14.36 15.57 14.04
N ALA A 5 -13.91 15.82 12.81
CA ALA A 5 -14.08 14.86 11.74
C ALA A 5 -13.44 13.54 12.19
N ASP A 6 -14.13 12.42 12.00
CA ASP A 6 -13.58 11.10 12.27
C ASP A 6 -12.24 11.00 11.53
N PRO A 7 -11.12 10.72 12.24
CA PRO A 7 -9.80 10.74 11.64
C PRO A 7 -9.64 9.70 10.53
N PHE A 8 -10.49 8.65 10.50
CA PHE A 8 -10.46 7.61 9.48
C PHE A 8 -11.34 7.91 8.27
N TYR A 9 -12.33 8.79 8.39
CA TYR A 9 -13.33 9.01 7.34
C TYR A 9 -12.82 9.99 6.25
N PRO A 10 -13.18 9.78 4.97
CA PRO A 10 -13.90 8.63 4.41
C PRO A 10 -13.03 7.36 4.38
N ILE A 11 -13.65 6.22 4.67
CA ILE A 11 -13.02 4.90 4.50
C ILE A 11 -13.39 4.36 3.11
N ALA A 12 -12.39 3.97 2.33
CA ALA A 12 -12.58 3.15 1.14
C ALA A 12 -12.28 1.69 1.49
N VAL A 13 -13.02 0.76 0.87
CA VAL A 13 -12.76 -0.67 0.96
C VAL A 13 -12.56 -1.21 -0.45
N ILE A 14 -11.43 -1.88 -0.67
CA ILE A 14 -10.98 -2.31 -1.99
C ILE A 14 -10.57 -3.79 -1.90
N GLU A 15 -10.98 -4.59 -2.87
CA GLU A 15 -10.52 -5.98 -2.98
C GLU A 15 -9.05 -5.99 -3.45
N ASP A 16 -8.22 -6.79 -2.79
CA ASP A 16 -6.82 -6.97 -3.19
C ASP A 16 -6.74 -7.66 -4.55
N ARG A 17 -6.03 -7.02 -5.49
CA ARG A 17 -5.79 -7.52 -6.85
C ARG A 17 -5.19 -8.93 -6.86
N TYR A 18 -4.35 -9.26 -5.89
CA TYR A 18 -3.68 -10.56 -5.78
C TYR A 18 -4.38 -11.49 -4.77
N SER A 19 -5.60 -11.16 -4.37
CA SER A 19 -6.45 -11.96 -3.48
C SER A 19 -5.73 -12.41 -2.19
N GLY A 20 -4.87 -11.55 -1.64
CA GLY A 20 -4.14 -11.87 -0.40
C GLY A 20 -2.75 -12.48 -0.59
N THR A 21 -2.30 -12.74 -1.82
CA THR A 21 -0.99 -13.40 -2.07
C THR A 21 0.18 -12.66 -1.41
N TYR A 22 0.15 -11.33 -1.41
CA TYR A 22 1.18 -10.48 -0.80
C TYR A 22 0.73 -9.84 0.52
N SER A 23 -0.54 -9.47 0.62
CA SER A 23 -1.08 -8.70 1.75
C SER A 23 -1.44 -9.56 2.96
N GLY A 24 -1.61 -10.87 2.78
CA GLY A 24 -2.10 -11.79 3.80
C GLY A 24 -3.61 -11.71 4.07
N GLY A 25 -4.38 -11.00 3.23
CA GLY A 25 -5.85 -11.01 3.26
C GLY A 25 -6.48 -10.44 1.99
N ALA A 26 -7.74 -10.78 1.71
CA ALA A 26 -8.36 -10.44 0.42
C ALA A 26 -8.86 -8.99 0.30
N TRP A 27 -8.88 -8.21 1.39
CA TRP A 27 -9.52 -6.90 1.43
C TRP A 27 -8.66 -5.84 2.10
N LEU A 28 -8.70 -4.64 1.54
CA LEU A 28 -7.99 -3.44 1.99
C LEU A 28 -8.99 -2.41 2.50
N ALA A 29 -8.75 -1.83 3.67
CA ALA A 29 -9.46 -0.66 4.17
C ALA A 29 -8.51 0.53 4.26
N LEU A 30 -8.91 1.67 3.68
CA LEU A 30 -8.09 2.87 3.55
C LEU A 30 -8.73 4.03 4.30
N SER A 31 -7.99 4.64 5.22
CA SER A 31 -8.46 5.84 5.90
C SER A 31 -8.20 7.10 5.08
N ARG A 32 -9.12 8.07 5.21
CA ARG A 32 -9.09 9.35 4.50
C ARG A 32 -8.82 9.12 3.02
N ALA A 33 -9.62 8.28 2.37
CA ALA A 33 -9.40 7.79 1.01
C ALA A 33 -9.22 8.92 -0.04
N ASN A 34 -9.73 10.11 0.25
CA ASN A 34 -9.63 11.33 -0.55
C ASN A 34 -8.46 12.27 -0.13
N ALA A 35 -7.61 11.86 0.80
CA ALA A 35 -6.40 12.58 1.16
C ALA A 35 -5.28 12.28 0.16
N LYS A 36 -4.39 13.26 -0.05
CA LYS A 36 -3.20 13.07 -0.87
C LYS A 36 -2.19 12.13 -0.20
N VAL A 37 -1.53 11.31 -1.00
CA VAL A 37 -0.35 10.56 -0.59
C VAL A 37 0.85 11.52 -0.59
N GLU A 38 1.69 11.44 0.44
CA GLU A 38 2.91 12.26 0.53
C GLU A 38 3.93 11.82 -0.53
N GLY A 39 4.53 12.80 -1.23
CA GLY A 39 5.44 12.56 -2.37
C GLY A 39 4.71 12.39 -3.71
N GLU A 40 3.40 12.13 -3.69
CA GLU A 40 2.62 11.76 -4.87
C GLU A 40 1.57 12.80 -5.25
N ASN A 41 1.21 12.82 -6.54
CA ASN A 41 0.09 13.62 -7.03
C ASN A 41 -1.21 12.80 -7.17
N LEU A 42 -1.39 11.82 -6.28
CA LEU A 42 -2.56 10.93 -6.25
C LEU A 42 -3.25 10.99 -4.89
N MET A 43 -4.56 10.80 -4.89
CA MET A 43 -5.31 10.51 -3.65
C MET A 43 -5.03 9.07 -3.21
N ARG A 44 -5.16 8.79 -1.91
CA ARG A 44 -4.89 7.45 -1.34
C ARG A 44 -5.61 6.32 -2.08
N ALA A 45 -6.89 6.48 -2.40
CA ALA A 45 -7.63 5.47 -3.16
C ALA A 45 -7.13 5.33 -4.61
N GLU A 46 -6.78 6.43 -5.26
CA GLU A 46 -6.23 6.40 -6.63
C GLU A 46 -4.86 5.74 -6.65
N TRP A 47 -4.01 6.06 -5.67
CA TRP A 47 -2.69 5.48 -5.51
C TRP A 47 -2.76 3.97 -5.27
N VAL A 48 -3.65 3.47 -4.41
CA VAL A 48 -3.79 2.01 -4.19
C VAL A 48 -4.28 1.26 -5.43
N LEU A 49 -5.06 1.91 -6.30
CA LEU A 49 -5.55 1.29 -7.53
C LEU A 49 -4.54 1.35 -8.68
N ALA A 50 -3.72 2.40 -8.73
CA ALA A 50 -2.77 2.64 -9.82
C ALA A 50 -1.35 2.13 -9.52
N ASP A 51 -0.98 2.10 -8.24
CA ASP A 51 0.37 1.90 -7.73
C ASP A 51 0.34 1.15 -6.38
N GLY A 52 1.50 1.00 -5.71
CA GLY A 52 1.60 0.41 -4.37
C GLY A 52 0.99 -0.99 -4.33
N PRO A 53 -0.06 -1.23 -3.52
CA PRO A 53 -0.74 -2.54 -3.45
C PRO A 53 -1.37 -3.01 -4.77
N GLY A 54 -1.76 -2.08 -5.66
CA GLY A 54 -2.37 -2.39 -6.96
C GLY A 54 -1.37 -2.47 -8.11
N GLY A 55 -0.10 -2.14 -7.86
CA GLY A 55 0.99 -2.11 -8.83
C GLY A 55 1.37 -3.49 -9.40
N ASP A 56 2.47 -3.53 -10.15
CA ASP A 56 3.06 -4.79 -10.61
C ASP A 56 3.60 -5.64 -9.45
N ASP A 57 3.99 -6.89 -9.72
CA ASP A 57 4.45 -7.85 -8.70
C ASP A 57 5.61 -7.31 -7.85
N ILE A 58 6.50 -6.50 -8.43
CA ILE A 58 7.68 -5.96 -7.74
C ILE A 58 7.23 -4.84 -6.81
N THR A 59 6.54 -3.84 -7.34
CA THR A 59 6.03 -2.70 -6.57
C THR A 59 5.10 -3.16 -5.45
N CYS A 60 4.21 -4.10 -5.74
CA CYS A 60 3.31 -4.72 -4.77
C CYS A 60 4.09 -5.42 -3.67
N GLY A 61 5.05 -6.28 -4.03
CA GLY A 61 5.89 -6.99 -3.07
C GLY A 61 6.69 -6.06 -2.13
N VAL A 62 7.16 -4.92 -2.64
CA VAL A 62 7.85 -3.91 -1.84
C VAL A 62 6.86 -3.18 -0.92
N CYS A 63 5.70 -2.76 -1.44
CA CYS A 63 4.67 -2.08 -0.68
C CYS A 63 4.20 -2.89 0.53
N TRP A 64 4.02 -4.20 0.36
CA TRP A 64 3.60 -5.09 1.44
C TRP A 64 4.68 -5.33 2.52
N GLY A 65 5.95 -5.05 2.22
CA GLY A 65 7.03 -5.11 3.19
C GLY A 65 6.94 -4.02 4.28
N LYS A 66 6.35 -2.86 3.96
CA LYS A 66 6.09 -1.77 4.90
C LYS A 66 4.83 -1.02 4.48
N LEU A 67 3.68 -1.53 4.90
CA LEU A 67 2.38 -0.94 4.58
C LEU A 67 2.17 0.41 5.30
N PRO A 68 1.59 1.43 4.63
CA PRO A 68 1.25 2.67 5.30
C PRO A 68 0.25 2.48 6.46
N ALA A 69 0.36 3.32 7.50
CA ALA A 69 -0.54 3.26 8.65
C ALA A 69 -2.01 3.52 8.27
N TRP A 70 -2.28 4.24 7.18
CA TRP A 70 -3.62 4.50 6.69
C TRP A 70 -4.26 3.33 5.91
N ILE A 71 -3.58 2.20 5.73
CA ILE A 71 -4.13 0.98 5.12
C ILE A 71 -4.17 -0.16 6.13
N ALA A 72 -5.26 -0.92 6.20
CA ALA A 72 -5.33 -2.19 6.90
C ALA A 72 -5.83 -3.30 5.97
N VAL A 73 -5.54 -4.55 6.34
CA VAL A 73 -5.91 -5.75 5.58
C VAL A 73 -6.82 -6.65 6.42
N GLY A 74 -7.74 -7.36 5.76
CA GLY A 74 -8.51 -8.44 6.37
C GLY A 74 -9.00 -9.47 5.35
N ASP A 75 -9.46 -10.61 5.85
CA ASP A 75 -10.03 -11.69 5.03
C ASP A 75 -11.44 -11.36 4.52
N SER A 76 -12.05 -10.30 5.04
CA SER A 76 -13.35 -9.79 4.63
C SER A 76 -13.36 -8.25 4.66
N PRO A 77 -14.31 -7.58 3.96
CA PRO A 77 -14.47 -6.13 4.02
C PRO A 77 -14.57 -5.60 5.46
N ASP A 78 -15.42 -6.24 6.27
CA ASP A 78 -15.65 -5.83 7.66
C ASP A 78 -14.41 -6.06 8.54
N ALA A 79 -13.68 -7.16 8.31
CA ALA A 79 -12.44 -7.45 9.04
C ALA A 79 -11.37 -6.38 8.72
N ALA A 80 -11.23 -5.97 7.46
CA ALA A 80 -10.30 -4.93 7.07
C ALA A 80 -10.63 -3.58 7.74
N VAL A 81 -11.93 -3.22 7.78
CA VAL A 81 -12.39 -1.99 8.47
C VAL A 81 -12.14 -2.07 9.98
N ALA A 82 -12.44 -3.20 10.62
CA ALA A 82 -12.19 -3.39 12.04
C ALA A 82 -10.68 -3.27 12.37
N MET A 83 -9.83 -3.85 11.52
CA MET A 83 -8.37 -3.73 11.65
C MET A 83 -7.91 -2.29 11.49
N LEU A 84 -8.45 -1.54 10.53
CA LEU A 84 -8.15 -0.12 10.35
C LEU A 84 -8.54 0.70 11.58
N GLN A 85 -9.74 0.46 12.12
CA GLN A 85 -10.27 1.17 13.30
C GLN A 85 -9.55 0.79 14.60
N SER A 86 -8.88 -0.35 14.65
CA SER A 86 -8.04 -0.74 15.79
C SER A 86 -6.70 0.03 15.86
N LYS A 87 -6.34 0.78 14.80
CA LYS A 87 -5.11 1.57 14.79
C LYS A 87 -5.25 2.83 15.63
N GLU A 88 -4.17 3.23 16.28
CA GLU A 88 -4.14 4.45 17.10
C GLU A 88 -4.19 5.74 16.27
N SER A 89 -3.60 5.71 15.07
CA SER A 89 -3.58 6.85 14.14
C SER A 89 -3.57 6.38 12.68
N PRO A 90 -4.34 7.04 11.79
CA PRO A 90 -4.25 6.81 10.35
C PRO A 90 -2.98 7.42 9.73
N ASP A 91 -2.34 8.37 10.40
CA ASP A 91 -1.17 9.06 9.88
C ASP A 91 0.05 8.62 10.69
N ASP A 92 1.00 7.99 10.01
CA ASP A 92 2.33 7.67 10.51
C ASP A 92 3.34 8.43 9.64
N SER A 93 3.96 9.45 10.21
CA SER A 93 4.93 10.31 9.52
C SER A 93 6.25 9.60 9.18
N SER A 94 6.40 8.32 9.52
CA SER A 94 7.58 7.52 9.20
C SER A 94 7.47 6.77 7.85
N TRP A 95 6.34 6.90 7.15
CA TRP A 95 6.09 6.30 5.84
C TRP A 95 5.90 7.38 4.76
N SER A 96 6.62 7.28 3.64
CA SER A 96 6.43 8.09 2.43
C SER A 96 6.46 7.19 1.20
N ALA A 97 5.84 7.61 0.09
CA ALA A 97 5.89 6.86 -1.16
C ALA A 97 7.32 6.78 -1.72
N ASP A 98 8.15 7.79 -1.49
CA ASP A 98 9.56 7.81 -1.91
C ASP A 98 10.35 6.60 -1.38
N TYR A 99 9.97 6.04 -0.22
CA TYR A 99 10.59 4.81 0.32
C TYR A 99 10.44 3.58 -0.60
N LEU A 100 9.39 3.53 -1.43
CA LEU A 100 9.20 2.44 -2.38
C LEU A 100 10.26 2.44 -3.48
N TYR A 101 10.74 3.63 -3.85
CA TYR A 101 11.55 3.84 -5.03
C TYR A 101 13.04 4.05 -4.73
N ASP A 102 13.40 4.69 -3.61
CA ASP A 102 14.79 5.08 -3.34
C ASP A 102 15.59 4.14 -2.41
N GLU A 103 14.94 3.39 -1.50
CA GLU A 103 15.67 2.73 -0.40
C GLU A 103 15.42 1.23 -0.18
N HIS A 104 14.62 0.54 -1.01
CA HIS A 104 14.33 -0.87 -0.72
C HIS A 104 15.42 -1.83 -1.25
N PRO A 105 16.18 -2.53 -0.37
CA PRO A 105 17.19 -3.51 -0.79
C PRO A 105 16.58 -4.71 -1.53
N VAL A 106 15.26 -4.89 -1.47
CA VAL A 106 14.53 -5.92 -2.22
C VAL A 106 14.34 -5.50 -3.68
N ALA A 107 14.01 -4.24 -3.96
CA ALA A 107 13.96 -3.70 -5.31
C ALA A 107 15.34 -3.76 -5.96
N LEU A 108 16.39 -3.35 -5.25
CA LEU A 108 17.78 -3.46 -5.71
C LEU A 108 18.22 -4.93 -5.93
N LYS A 109 17.84 -5.86 -5.05
CA LYS A 109 18.14 -7.29 -5.22
C LYS A 109 17.39 -7.92 -6.39
N TRP A 110 16.14 -7.54 -6.62
CA TRP A 110 15.35 -8.01 -7.75
C TRP A 110 15.86 -7.41 -9.06
N GLN A 111 16.17 -6.12 -9.09
CA GLN A 111 16.76 -5.46 -10.25
C GLN A 111 18.11 -6.10 -10.61
N ALA A 112 18.99 -6.33 -9.62
CA ALA A 112 20.24 -7.06 -9.82
C ALA A 112 20.03 -8.53 -10.25
N PHE A 113 18.96 -9.19 -9.80
CA PHE A 113 18.62 -10.53 -10.26
C PHE A 113 18.11 -10.52 -11.71
N VAL A 114 17.27 -9.56 -12.08
CA VAL A 114 16.74 -9.42 -13.45
C VAL A 114 17.88 -9.09 -14.41
N GLU A 115 18.72 -8.10 -14.11
CA GLU A 115 19.87 -7.71 -14.93
C GLU A 115 20.82 -8.88 -15.18
N ARG A 116 21.15 -9.64 -14.12
CA ARG A 116 22.01 -10.81 -14.21
C ARG A 116 21.43 -11.94 -15.06
N ASN A 117 20.10 -12.06 -15.12
CA ASN A 117 19.44 -13.07 -15.94
C ASN A 117 19.14 -12.58 -17.36
N SER A 118 19.04 -11.28 -17.62
CA SER A 118 18.91 -10.74 -18.99
C SER A 118 20.19 -10.88 -19.80
N GLU A 119 21.36 -10.77 -19.18
CA GLU A 119 22.66 -11.01 -19.83
C GLU A 119 22.83 -12.48 -20.30
N ALA A 120 22.04 -13.41 -19.75
CA ALA A 120 22.08 -14.82 -20.13
C ALA A 120 21.29 -15.14 -21.43
N TYR A 121 20.55 -14.18 -21.98
CA TYR A 121 19.72 -14.37 -23.18
C TYR A 121 20.18 -13.56 -24.41
N GLU A 122 21.33 -12.89 -24.37
CA GLU A 122 21.93 -12.19 -25.53
C GLU A 122 23.05 -13.00 -26.22
N THR A 123 22.85 -14.31 -26.44
CA THR A 123 23.76 -15.16 -27.26
C THR A 123 23.12 -15.69 -28.52
#